data_AF-A0A7S4CG65-F1
#
_entry.id   AF-A0A7S4CG65-F1
#
_cell.length_a   1.000
_cell.length_b   1.000
_cell.length_c   1.000
_cell.angle_alpha   90.00
_cell.angle_beta   90.00
_cell.angle_gamma   90.00
#
_symmetry.space_group_name_H-M   'P 1'
#
loop_
_entity.id
_entity.type
_entity.pdbx_description
1 polymer ?
#
loop_
_entity_poly.entity_id
_entity_poly.type
_entity_poly.pdbx_seq_one_letter_code
_entity_poly.pdbx_strand_id
1 'polypeptide(L)'
;VDMVDQTTYGHRFLKEEFGVVPQVGWQLDPFGHSATQAALLSAEVGFGGLFFGRIDYQDLAHRLNHSSAEFVWQASESLGSSAQVFAGLTGSYGGNYNAPNGFCWDAISCTDEPIQDDPRLNGHNVKDRVDDFVRRALWQGNRTRGQHILMTMGADFTYEDAESWYRNLDKLIRYVNADGRVRAFYSTPDAYVR
;
A
#
# COMPACT_ATOMS: atom_id res chain seq x y z
N VAL A 1 5.42 21.98 -16.53
CA VAL A 1 6.28 21.34 -17.56
C VAL A 1 7.07 20.21 -16.89
N ASP A 2 7.74 20.50 -15.78
CA ASP A 2 8.59 19.55 -15.05
C ASP A 2 7.93 18.22 -14.65
N MET A 3 6.71 18.25 -14.09
CA MET A 3 6.05 17.01 -13.65
C MET A 3 5.69 16.08 -14.82
N VAL A 4 5.28 16.64 -15.96
CA VAL A 4 4.95 15.86 -17.16
C VAL A 4 6.22 15.31 -17.80
N ASP A 5 7.29 16.11 -17.86
CA ASP A 5 8.54 15.71 -18.49
C ASP A 5 9.20 14.55 -17.75
N GLN A 6 9.29 14.61 -16.41
CA GLN A 6 9.87 13.52 -15.62
C GLN A 6 9.03 12.23 -15.71
N THR A 7 7.68 12.34 -15.68
CA THR A 7 6.79 11.18 -15.86
C THR A 7 6.96 10.59 -17.25
N THR A 8 7.02 11.44 -18.28
CA THR A 8 7.17 11.00 -19.68
C THR A 8 8.50 10.29 -19.89
N TYR A 9 9.58 10.82 -19.32
CA TYR A 9 10.91 10.21 -19.41
C TYR A 9 10.90 8.80 -18.80
N GLY A 10 10.39 8.64 -17.58
CA GLY A 10 10.30 7.33 -16.92
C GLY A 10 9.38 6.34 -17.66
N HIS A 11 8.20 6.78 -18.10
CA HIS A 11 7.26 5.92 -18.83
C HIS A 11 7.81 5.48 -20.19
N ARG A 12 8.53 6.36 -20.89
CA ARG A 12 9.17 6.01 -22.17
C ARG A 12 10.19 4.91 -21.97
N PHE A 13 11.08 5.07 -21.00
CA PHE A 13 12.07 4.05 -20.65
C PHE A 13 11.41 2.71 -20.31
N LEU A 14 10.39 2.70 -19.43
CA LEU A 14 9.69 1.46 -19.06
C LEU A 14 9.05 0.75 -20.26
N LYS A 15 8.48 1.53 -21.19
CA LYS A 15 7.85 1.00 -22.38
C LYS A 15 8.87 0.45 -23.39
N GLU A 16 9.98 1.14 -23.59
CA GLU A 16 11.03 0.75 -24.54
C GLU A 16 11.79 -0.49 -24.06
N GLU A 17 12.14 -0.54 -22.77
CA GLU A 17 12.96 -1.63 -22.22
C GLU A 17 12.15 -2.86 -21.79
N PHE A 18 10.95 -2.66 -21.24
CA PHE A 18 10.17 -3.74 -20.63
C PHE A 18 8.80 -3.96 -21.28
N GLY A 19 8.37 -3.10 -22.19
CA GLY A 19 7.04 -3.20 -22.81
C GLY A 19 5.89 -2.93 -21.81
N VAL A 20 6.16 -2.28 -20.67
CA VAL A 20 5.18 -2.04 -19.61
C VAL A 20 4.70 -0.60 -19.63
N VAL A 21 3.41 -0.39 -19.37
CA VAL A 21 2.80 0.92 -19.15
C VAL A 21 2.15 0.93 -17.76
N PRO A 22 2.70 1.67 -16.78
CA PRO A 22 2.10 1.76 -15.45
C PRO A 22 0.64 2.22 -15.50
N GLN A 23 -0.19 1.66 -14.62
CA GLN A 23 -1.64 1.96 -14.54
C GLN A 23 -2.05 2.54 -13.18
N VAL A 24 -1.11 2.70 -12.25
CA VAL A 24 -1.37 3.18 -10.90
C VAL A 24 -0.30 4.18 -10.48
N GLY A 25 -0.74 5.34 -10.00
CA GLY A 25 0.11 6.34 -9.37
C GLY A 25 0.46 5.95 -7.93
N TRP A 26 1.73 6.14 -7.56
CA TRP A 26 2.25 5.80 -6.24
C TRP A 26 2.95 7.03 -5.65
N GLN A 27 2.29 7.74 -4.74
CA GLN A 27 2.66 9.05 -4.19
C GLN A 27 2.75 8.99 -2.67
N LEU A 28 3.63 8.14 -2.14
CA LEU A 28 3.68 7.84 -0.71
C LEU A 28 4.18 9.00 0.14
N ASP A 29 5.22 9.70 -0.32
CA ASP A 29 6.00 10.62 0.49
C ASP A 29 5.90 12.14 0.19
N PRO A 30 5.25 12.62 -0.89
CA PRO A 30 4.96 14.05 -1.01
C PRO A 30 4.16 14.60 0.17
N PHE A 31 4.50 15.79 0.67
CA PHE A 31 3.83 16.41 1.81
C PHE A 31 2.53 17.10 1.39
N GLY A 32 1.48 16.28 1.23
CA GLY A 32 0.19 16.69 0.68
C GLY A 32 0.11 16.44 -0.82
N HIS A 33 -1.10 16.53 -1.36
CA HIS A 33 -1.41 16.09 -2.72
C HIS A 33 -2.26 17.15 -3.45
N SER A 34 -1.95 17.37 -4.73
CA SER A 34 -2.57 18.41 -5.54
C SER A 34 -3.65 17.88 -6.46
N ALA A 35 -4.60 18.75 -6.81
CA ALA A 35 -5.60 18.44 -7.83
C ALA A 35 -4.95 18.09 -9.19
N THR A 36 -3.84 18.74 -9.52
CA THR A 36 -3.03 18.45 -10.71
C THR A 36 -2.52 17.01 -10.72
N GLN A 37 -2.06 16.49 -9.59
CA GLN A 37 -1.58 15.10 -9.51
C GLN A 37 -2.70 14.10 -9.82
N ALA A 38 -3.91 14.35 -9.30
CA ALA A 38 -5.05 13.46 -9.50
C ALA A 38 -5.65 13.56 -10.91
N ALA A 39 -6.01 14.77 -11.35
CA ALA A 39 -6.67 14.95 -12.65
C ALA A 39 -5.69 14.76 -13.82
N LEU A 40 -4.55 15.46 -13.81
CA LEU A 40 -3.65 15.48 -14.97
C LEU A 40 -2.67 14.29 -14.95
N LEU A 41 -2.00 14.05 -13.82
CA LEU A 41 -0.93 13.04 -13.75
C LEU A 41 -1.38 11.67 -13.27
N SER A 42 -2.68 11.47 -13.13
CA SER A 42 -3.26 10.15 -12.90
C SER A 42 -4.38 9.86 -13.89
N ALA A 43 -5.51 10.59 -13.82
CA ALA A 43 -6.63 10.30 -14.71
C ALA A 43 -6.30 10.51 -16.20
N GLU A 44 -5.80 11.68 -16.61
CA GLU A 44 -5.51 11.98 -18.02
C GLU A 44 -4.33 11.17 -18.60
N VAL A 45 -3.40 10.69 -17.75
CA VAL A 45 -2.34 9.76 -18.19
C VAL A 45 -2.83 8.30 -18.30
N GLY A 46 -4.07 8.03 -17.89
CA GLY A 46 -4.73 6.73 -18.02
C GLY A 46 -4.59 5.81 -16.80
N PHE A 47 -4.27 6.33 -15.62
CA PHE A 47 -4.22 5.52 -14.40
C PHE A 47 -5.62 5.15 -13.89
N GLY A 48 -5.79 3.87 -13.53
CA GLY A 48 -6.97 3.38 -12.84
C GLY A 48 -6.97 3.67 -11.34
N GLY A 49 -5.79 3.96 -10.76
CA GLY A 49 -5.65 4.23 -9.33
C GLY A 49 -4.54 5.22 -8.97
N LEU A 50 -4.67 5.88 -7.82
CA LEU A 50 -3.67 6.75 -7.21
C LEU A 50 -3.60 6.49 -5.70
N PHE A 51 -2.47 6.00 -5.21
CA PHE A 51 -2.28 5.75 -3.78
C PHE A 51 -1.27 6.71 -3.17
N PHE A 52 -1.53 7.13 -1.93
CA PHE A 52 -0.72 8.14 -1.27
C PHE A 52 -0.67 7.99 0.25
N GLY A 53 0.40 8.49 0.85
CA GLY A 53 0.68 8.26 2.28
C GLY A 53 0.32 9.43 3.18
N ARG A 54 0.53 10.68 2.76
CA ARG A 54 0.52 11.84 3.67
C ARG A 54 -0.74 12.69 3.51
N ILE A 55 -1.46 12.89 4.60
CA ILE A 55 -2.67 13.71 4.65
C ILE A 55 -2.73 14.45 5.99
N ASP A 56 -3.47 15.55 6.05
CA ASP A 56 -3.73 16.24 7.31
C ASP A 56 -4.35 15.27 8.33
N TYR A 57 -3.88 15.34 9.58
CA TYR A 57 -4.28 14.40 10.62
C TYR A 57 -5.76 14.53 11.02
N GLN A 58 -6.38 15.71 10.87
CA GLN A 58 -7.80 15.91 11.11
C GLN A 58 -8.63 15.27 10.00
N ASP A 59 -8.22 15.45 8.74
CA ASP A 59 -8.86 14.77 7.61
C ASP A 59 -8.67 13.24 7.69
N LEU A 60 -7.49 12.76 8.11
CA LEU A 60 -7.27 11.34 8.37
C LEU A 60 -8.28 10.79 9.38
N ALA A 61 -8.40 11.43 10.55
CA ALA A 61 -9.34 11.01 11.59
C ALA A 61 -10.79 11.02 11.07
N HIS A 62 -11.16 12.06 10.31
CA HIS A 62 -12.46 12.14 9.67
C HIS A 62 -12.70 10.97 8.70
N ARG A 63 -11.76 10.69 7.80
CA ARG A 63 -11.89 9.62 6.79
C ARG A 63 -11.97 8.24 7.41
N LEU A 64 -11.20 7.98 8.46
CA LEU A 64 -11.26 6.70 9.17
C LEU A 64 -12.60 6.49 9.88
N ASN A 65 -13.22 7.55 10.40
CA ASN A 65 -14.55 7.46 11.01
C ASN A 65 -15.68 7.27 9.99
N HIS A 66 -15.48 7.66 8.73
CA HIS A 66 -16.50 7.58 7.67
C HIS A 66 -16.22 6.52 6.61
N SER A 67 -15.22 5.66 6.84
CA SER A 67 -14.76 4.67 5.86
C SER A 67 -14.56 5.27 4.46
N SER A 68 -13.83 6.40 4.41
CA SER A 68 -13.57 7.17 3.20
C SER A 68 -12.08 7.43 2.99
N ALA A 69 -11.25 6.49 3.48
CA ALA A 69 -9.82 6.42 3.19
C ALA A 69 -9.55 6.05 1.71
N GLU A 70 -10.56 5.52 1.03
CA GLU A 70 -10.60 5.27 -0.41
C GLU A 70 -11.82 5.98 -0.99
N PHE A 71 -11.64 6.63 -2.15
CA PHE A 71 -12.66 7.48 -2.76
C PHE A 71 -12.38 7.70 -4.24
N VAL A 72 -13.39 8.12 -4.98
CA VAL A 72 -13.21 8.61 -6.36
C VAL A 72 -12.87 10.09 -6.29
N TRP A 73 -11.69 10.46 -6.77
CA TRP A 73 -11.22 11.84 -6.74
C TRP A 73 -11.51 12.54 -8.07
N GLN A 74 -12.55 13.38 -8.07
CA GLN A 74 -12.84 14.33 -9.15
C GLN A 74 -12.15 15.66 -8.86
N ALA A 75 -10.89 15.77 -9.25
CA ALA A 75 -10.05 16.89 -8.84
C ALA A 75 -10.11 18.12 -9.77
N SER A 76 -10.72 17.99 -10.94
CA SER A 76 -10.86 19.07 -11.92
C SER A 76 -12.32 19.50 -12.04
N GLU A 77 -12.62 20.76 -11.73
CA GLU A 77 -13.97 21.31 -11.90
C GLU A 77 -14.41 21.35 -13.36
N SER A 78 -13.49 21.59 -14.29
CA SER A 78 -13.79 21.70 -15.72
C SER A 78 -13.97 20.36 -16.41
N LEU A 79 -13.24 19.32 -15.98
CA LEU A 79 -13.31 17.98 -16.56
C LEU A 79 -14.29 17.06 -15.80
N GLY A 80 -14.53 17.34 -14.52
CA GLY A 80 -15.46 16.57 -13.69
C GLY A 80 -15.12 15.07 -13.71
N SER A 81 -16.13 14.24 -14.01
CA SER A 81 -16.00 12.79 -14.03
C SER A 81 -15.15 12.25 -15.19
N SER A 82 -14.85 13.05 -16.23
CA SER A 82 -14.00 12.57 -17.33
C SER A 82 -12.53 12.44 -16.92
N ALA A 83 -12.10 13.16 -15.87
CA ALA A 83 -10.73 13.12 -15.34
C ALA A 83 -10.73 12.72 -13.85
N GLN A 84 -11.50 11.69 -13.51
CA GLN A 84 -11.57 11.15 -12.15
C GLN A 84 -10.67 9.91 -12.00
N VAL A 85 -10.15 9.69 -10.79
CA VAL A 85 -9.30 8.54 -10.48
C VAL A 85 -9.73 7.90 -9.14
N PHE A 86 -9.64 6.58 -9.04
CA PHE A 86 -9.77 5.92 -7.73
C PHE A 86 -8.55 6.25 -6.89
N ALA A 87 -8.75 6.78 -5.69
CA ALA A 87 -7.67 7.25 -4.84
C ALA A 87 -7.76 6.62 -3.44
N GLY A 88 -6.61 6.28 -2.85
CA GLY A 88 -6.59 5.57 -1.57
C GLY A 88 -5.37 5.88 -0.71
N LEU A 89 -5.57 5.90 0.60
CA LEU A 89 -4.48 6.03 1.58
C LEU A 89 -3.68 4.72 1.71
N THR A 90 -2.36 4.83 1.92
CA THR A 90 -1.47 3.68 2.18
C THR A 90 -1.11 3.53 3.66
N GLY A 91 -0.18 2.63 3.99
CA GLY A 91 0.45 2.55 5.31
C GLY A 91 -0.50 2.16 6.44
N SER A 92 -1.40 1.21 6.17
CA SER A 92 -2.45 0.81 7.12
C SER A 92 -3.25 2.01 7.64
N TYR A 93 -3.48 3.01 6.79
CA TYR A 93 -4.16 4.27 7.10
C TYR A 93 -3.59 5.06 8.30
N GLY A 94 -2.29 4.92 8.57
CA GLY A 94 -1.58 5.69 9.60
C GLY A 94 -1.06 7.05 9.14
N GLY A 95 -1.36 7.50 7.92
CA GLY A 95 -0.74 8.69 7.32
C GLY A 95 0.74 8.46 6.97
N ASN A 96 1.09 7.23 6.60
CA ASN A 96 2.45 6.79 6.26
C ASN A 96 2.39 5.71 5.16
N TYR A 97 3.49 5.00 4.92
CA TYR A 97 3.61 3.94 3.91
C TYR A 97 4.34 2.70 4.41
N ASN A 98 4.64 2.65 5.72
CA ASN A 98 5.37 1.55 6.30
C ASN A 98 4.53 0.26 6.38
N ALA A 99 5.21 -0.86 6.59
CA ALA A 99 4.60 -2.08 7.09
C ALA A 99 3.84 -1.79 8.40
N PRO A 100 2.78 -2.56 8.69
CA PRO A 100 2.19 -2.49 10.02
C PRO A 100 3.29 -2.69 11.06
N ASN A 101 3.37 -1.81 12.07
CA ASN A 101 4.29 -1.92 13.21
C ASN A 101 4.47 -3.40 13.69
N GLY A 102 5.69 -3.86 13.95
CA GLY A 102 5.92 -5.27 14.32
C GLY A 102 6.03 -6.23 13.14
N PHE A 103 5.92 -5.75 11.90
CA PHE A 103 6.07 -6.54 10.68
C PHE A 103 7.13 -5.97 9.72
N CYS A 104 8.16 -5.30 10.25
CA CYS A 104 9.32 -4.93 9.46
C CYS A 104 10.47 -5.94 9.60
N TRP A 105 10.79 -6.65 8.52
CA TRP A 105 11.83 -7.69 8.52
C TRP A 105 13.05 -7.32 7.70
N ASP A 106 13.31 -6.03 7.53
CA ASP A 106 14.54 -5.57 6.94
C ASP A 106 15.73 -5.82 7.89
N ALA A 107 16.80 -6.40 7.36
CA ALA A 107 17.92 -6.87 8.18
C ALA A 107 18.73 -5.73 8.83
N ILE A 108 18.71 -4.54 8.24
CA ILE A 108 19.56 -3.40 8.65
C ILE A 108 18.73 -2.36 9.40
N SER A 109 17.52 -2.08 8.90
CA SER A 109 16.72 -0.96 9.39
C SER A 109 15.70 -1.35 10.47
N CYS A 110 15.51 -2.63 10.76
CA CYS A 110 14.43 -3.11 11.62
C CYS A 110 14.86 -4.12 12.68
N THR A 111 14.10 -4.14 13.78
CA THR A 111 14.34 -5.00 14.95
C THR A 111 13.14 -5.88 15.30
N ASP A 112 12.11 -5.92 14.45
CA ASP A 112 10.93 -6.74 14.72
C ASP A 112 11.31 -8.21 14.59
N GLU A 113 10.84 -9.04 15.52
CA GLU A 113 11.21 -10.46 15.48
C GLU A 113 10.61 -11.14 14.24
N PRO A 114 11.38 -12.03 13.58
CA PRO A 114 10.85 -12.83 12.50
C PRO A 114 9.83 -13.84 13.02
N ILE A 115 9.07 -14.42 12.09
CA ILE A 115 8.18 -15.54 12.40
C ILE A 115 9.05 -16.78 12.62
N GLN A 116 9.12 -17.24 13.86
CA GLN A 116 9.78 -18.48 14.25
C GLN A 116 8.74 -19.58 14.40
N ASP A 117 8.81 -20.56 13.50
CA ASP A 117 7.88 -21.66 13.36
C ASP A 117 8.54 -23.05 13.52
N ASP A 118 9.84 -23.10 13.83
CA ASP A 118 10.51 -24.35 14.19
C ASP A 118 10.23 -24.70 15.66
N PRO A 119 9.48 -25.79 15.94
CA PRO A 119 9.14 -26.17 17.32
C PRO A 119 10.35 -26.66 18.13
N ARG A 120 11.51 -26.86 17.49
CA ARG A 120 12.76 -27.27 18.14
C ARG A 120 13.57 -26.08 18.65
N LEU A 121 13.22 -24.87 18.25
CA LEU A 121 13.89 -23.63 18.65
C LEU A 121 13.05 -22.88 19.70
N ASN A 122 13.73 -22.14 20.57
CA ASN A 122 13.06 -21.22 21.48
C ASN A 122 12.44 -20.04 20.69
N GLY A 123 11.41 -19.41 21.27
CA GLY A 123 10.80 -18.21 20.68
C GLY A 123 9.78 -18.50 19.59
N HIS A 124 9.18 -19.71 19.55
CA HIS A 124 8.08 -20.01 18.64
C HIS A 124 6.93 -19.01 18.85
N ASN A 125 6.61 -18.21 17.83
CA ASN A 125 5.72 -17.05 17.95
C ASN A 125 4.59 -17.01 16.90
N VAL A 126 4.37 -18.10 16.15
CA VAL A 126 3.39 -18.15 15.05
C VAL A 126 2.00 -17.65 15.45
N LYS A 127 1.46 -18.14 16.58
CA LYS A 127 0.12 -17.77 17.02
C LYS A 127 -0.02 -16.26 17.25
N ASP A 128 0.94 -15.67 17.96
CA ASP A 128 0.91 -14.25 18.30
C ASP A 128 1.07 -13.39 17.05
N ARG A 129 1.94 -13.80 16.11
CA ARG A 129 2.12 -13.11 14.82
C ARG A 129 0.86 -13.15 13.95
N VAL A 130 0.16 -14.29 13.92
CA VAL A 130 -1.13 -14.42 13.22
C VAL A 130 -2.20 -13.54 13.88
N ASP A 131 -2.33 -13.60 15.21
CA ASP A 131 -3.32 -12.78 15.95
C ASP A 131 -3.08 -11.28 15.73
N ASP A 132 -1.82 -10.84 15.73
CA ASP A 132 -1.44 -9.46 15.47
C ASP A 132 -1.79 -9.02 14.05
N PHE A 133 -1.50 -9.85 13.05
CA PHE A 133 -1.82 -9.55 11.66
C PHE A 133 -3.33 -9.48 11.44
N VAL A 134 -4.07 -10.47 11.93
CA VAL A 134 -5.54 -10.52 11.84
C VAL A 134 -6.15 -9.27 12.49
N ARG A 135 -5.69 -8.89 13.68
CA ARG A 135 -6.16 -7.67 14.37
C ARG A 135 -5.94 -6.41 13.53
N ARG A 136 -4.79 -6.28 12.86
CA ARG A 136 -4.47 -5.12 12.01
C ARG A 136 -5.28 -5.12 10.71
N ALA A 137 -5.39 -6.29 10.07
CA ALA A 137 -6.20 -6.45 8.86
C ALA A 137 -7.67 -6.13 9.12
N LEU A 138 -8.25 -6.61 10.23
CA LEU A 138 -9.62 -6.29 10.62
C LEU A 138 -9.79 -4.82 11.01
N TRP A 139 -8.79 -4.22 11.68
CA TRP A 139 -8.83 -2.79 12.00
C TRP A 139 -8.86 -1.91 10.74
N GLN A 140 -8.04 -2.25 9.74
CA GLN A 140 -8.01 -1.54 8.47
C GLN A 140 -9.29 -1.82 7.67
N GLY A 141 -9.70 -3.09 7.55
CA GLY A 141 -10.90 -3.51 6.85
C GLY A 141 -12.19 -2.86 7.38
N ASN A 142 -12.31 -2.65 8.70
CA ASN A 142 -13.44 -1.93 9.31
C ASN A 142 -13.50 -0.43 8.93
N ARG A 143 -12.48 0.10 8.24
CA ARG A 143 -12.38 1.49 7.77
C ARG A 143 -12.28 1.58 6.25
N THR A 144 -12.34 0.45 5.57
CA THR A 144 -12.34 0.32 4.11
C THR A 144 -13.73 -0.08 3.65
N ARG A 145 -14.14 0.38 2.47
CA ARG A 145 -15.39 -0.11 1.86
C ARG A 145 -15.06 -1.37 1.07
N GLY A 146 -15.77 -2.47 1.34
CA GLY A 146 -15.58 -3.74 0.62
C GLY A 146 -14.87 -4.79 1.48
N GLN A 147 -14.33 -5.81 0.82
CA GLN A 147 -13.71 -6.98 1.46
C GLN A 147 -12.21 -7.11 1.18
N HIS A 148 -11.63 -6.12 0.52
CA HIS A 148 -10.22 -6.08 0.16
C HIS A 148 -9.57 -4.88 0.83
N ILE A 149 -8.33 -5.05 1.28
CA ILE A 149 -7.48 -3.97 1.78
C ILE A 149 -6.12 -4.09 1.12
N LEU A 150 -5.51 -2.94 0.82
CA LEU A 150 -4.11 -2.86 0.41
C LEU A 150 -3.24 -2.61 1.65
N MET A 151 -2.28 -3.51 1.88
CA MET A 151 -1.32 -3.39 2.97
C MET A 151 0.08 -3.23 2.39
N THR A 152 0.70 -2.09 2.65
CA THR A 152 2.10 -1.84 2.29
C THR A 152 3.00 -2.65 3.21
N MET A 153 3.96 -3.39 2.65
CA MET A 153 4.92 -4.22 3.39
C MET A 153 6.33 -3.76 3.02
N GLY A 154 6.77 -2.65 3.61
CA GLY A 154 8.08 -2.03 3.34
C GLY A 154 8.23 -0.74 4.14
N ALA A 155 9.32 -0.02 3.93
CA ALA A 155 9.58 1.33 4.43
C ALA A 155 10.73 1.96 3.61
N ASP A 156 11.25 3.10 4.05
CA ASP A 156 12.43 3.76 3.46
C ASP A 156 13.61 2.79 3.32
N PHE A 157 14.12 2.66 2.10
CA PHE A 157 15.29 1.85 1.75
C PHE A 157 15.26 0.40 2.24
N THR A 158 14.06 -0.16 2.47
CA THR A 158 13.93 -1.58 2.83
C THR A 158 14.13 -2.51 1.63
N TYR A 159 14.23 -3.81 1.91
CA TYR A 159 14.52 -4.88 0.93
C TYR A 159 15.98 -4.89 0.45
N GLU A 160 16.91 -4.33 1.23
CA GLU A 160 18.36 -4.52 0.98
C GLU A 160 18.74 -6.01 0.99
N ASP A 161 18.19 -6.75 1.96
CA ASP A 161 18.09 -8.21 1.94
C ASP A 161 16.63 -8.63 1.77
N ALA A 162 16.21 -8.77 0.51
CA ALA A 162 14.84 -9.15 0.18
C ALA A 162 14.47 -10.55 0.70
N GLU A 163 15.43 -11.47 0.87
CA GLU A 163 15.14 -12.83 1.35
C GLU A 163 14.55 -12.81 2.75
N SER A 164 15.02 -11.89 3.62
CA SER A 164 14.47 -11.71 4.96
C SER A 164 12.97 -11.32 4.93
N TRP A 165 12.58 -10.42 4.03
CA TRP A 165 11.18 -10.04 3.83
C TRP A 165 10.35 -11.20 3.29
N TYR A 166 10.76 -11.79 2.16
CA TYR A 166 9.98 -12.84 1.50
C TYR A 166 9.82 -14.08 2.38
N ARG A 167 10.86 -14.50 3.11
CA ARG A 167 10.79 -15.64 4.04
C ARG A 167 9.73 -15.43 5.13
N ASN A 168 9.63 -14.23 5.68
CA ASN A 168 8.64 -13.92 6.70
C ASN A 168 7.24 -13.72 6.12
N LEU A 169 7.11 -13.09 4.95
CA LEU A 169 5.84 -12.95 4.24
C LEU A 169 5.25 -14.30 3.84
N ASP A 170 6.06 -15.24 3.35
CA ASP A 170 5.61 -16.60 3.02
C ASP A 170 5.05 -17.33 4.24
N LYS A 171 5.76 -17.26 5.38
CA LYS A 171 5.28 -17.82 6.65
C LYS A 171 3.99 -17.14 7.10
N LEU A 172 3.93 -15.81 7.04
CA LEU A 172 2.76 -15.05 7.42
C LEU A 172 1.54 -15.46 6.60
N ILE A 173 1.65 -15.44 5.27
CA ILE A 173 0.60 -15.82 4.34
C ILE A 173 0.13 -17.26 4.62
N ARG A 174 1.08 -18.19 4.79
CA ARG A 174 0.77 -19.59 5.10
C ARG A 174 -0.05 -19.74 6.38
N TYR A 175 0.43 -19.16 7.49
CA TYR A 175 -0.21 -19.35 8.80
C TYR A 175 -1.50 -18.55 8.96
N VAL A 176 -1.58 -17.34 8.39
CA VAL A 176 -2.82 -16.54 8.36
C VAL A 176 -3.90 -17.24 7.53
N ASN A 177 -3.55 -17.79 6.36
CA ASN A 177 -4.51 -18.50 5.52
C ASN A 177 -4.95 -19.85 6.13
N ALA A 178 -4.07 -20.51 6.90
CA ALA A 178 -4.42 -21.72 7.64
C ALA A 178 -5.33 -21.44 8.84
N ASP A 179 -5.16 -20.29 9.50
CA ASP A 179 -6.04 -19.80 10.55
C ASP A 179 -7.45 -19.45 10.03
N GLY A 180 -7.52 -18.79 8.87
CA GLY A 180 -8.76 -18.61 8.11
C GLY A 180 -9.66 -17.46 8.54
N ARG A 181 -9.31 -16.68 9.59
CA ARG A 181 -10.07 -15.46 9.95
C ARG A 181 -9.99 -14.36 8.89
N VAL A 182 -8.87 -14.30 8.15
CA VAL A 182 -8.67 -13.44 6.98
C VAL A 182 -7.86 -14.20 5.94
N ARG A 183 -7.83 -13.69 4.69
CA ARG A 183 -6.99 -14.24 3.62
C ARG A 183 -5.91 -13.22 3.24
N ALA A 184 -4.65 -13.65 3.26
CA ALA A 184 -3.49 -12.88 2.83
C ALA A 184 -2.87 -13.49 1.57
N PHE A 185 -2.34 -12.65 0.69
CA PHE A 185 -1.63 -13.04 -0.52
C PHE A 185 -0.76 -11.89 -1.03
N TYR A 186 0.28 -12.20 -1.80
CA TYR A 186 1.06 -11.19 -2.52
C TYR A 186 0.19 -10.49 -3.56
N SER A 187 0.32 -9.17 -3.66
CA SER A 187 -0.45 -8.36 -4.60
C SER A 187 0.35 -7.16 -5.08
N THR A 188 -0.22 -6.42 -6.02
CA THR A 188 0.28 -5.14 -6.50
C THR A 188 -0.85 -4.10 -6.43
N PRO A 189 -0.53 -2.80 -6.40
CA PRO A 189 -1.55 -1.76 -6.49
C PRO A 189 -2.42 -1.86 -7.76
N ASP A 190 -1.84 -2.29 -8.89
CA ASP A 190 -2.58 -2.54 -10.13
C ASP A 190 -3.57 -3.71 -10.00
N ALA A 191 -3.18 -4.81 -9.34
CA ALA A 191 -4.09 -5.92 -9.10
C ALA A 191 -5.19 -5.56 -8.08
N TYR A 192 -4.91 -4.65 -7.14
CA TYR A 192 -5.88 -4.22 -6.12
C TYR A 192 -7.01 -3.34 -6.69
N VAL A 193 -6.74 -2.58 -7.74
CA VAL A 193 -7.75 -1.69 -8.36
C VAL A 193 -8.62 -2.39 -9.43
N ARG A 194 -8.39 -3.68 -9.70
CA ARG A 194 -9.13 -4.49 -10.69
C ARG A 194 -10.13 -5.41 -10.02
#